data_AF-V6F018-F1
#
_entry.id   AF-V6F018-F1
#
_cell.length_a   1.000
_cell.length_b   1.000
_cell.length_c   1.000
_cell.angle_alpha   90.00
_cell.angle_beta   90.00
_cell.angle_gamma   90.00
#
_symmetry.space_group_name_H-M   'P 1'
#
loop_
_entity.id
_entity.type
_entity.pdbx_description
1 polymer ?
#
loop_
_entity_poly.entity_id
_entity_poly.type
_entity_poly.pdbx_seq_one_letter_code
_entity_poly.pdbx_strand_id
1 'polypeptide(L)'
;MSDAFDWPALLSRVNGNVALARRLLEGFFAEHGAVAEAEGTDLRNLVHRIGGSAGNLALIQVAEAARECEAMLLRQPSATAEHWRAALAALQERIGAAQAQVQMVLAALPTVETTTGGDSGDVLATRLAALLNQSDLAALSVAEQWWLAVPRNGHNDAIIAAVRGLDFSGAAALLVGKGNGHD
;
A
#
# COMPACT_ATOMS: atom_id res chain seq x y z
N MET A 1 -11.99 -22.69 -3.50
CA MET A 1 -11.93 -21.64 -2.46
C MET A 1 -11.84 -20.33 -3.21
N SER A 2 -12.70 -19.35 -2.90
CA SER A 2 -12.57 -18.00 -3.48
C SER A 2 -11.46 -17.29 -2.73
N ASP A 3 -10.43 -16.80 -3.42
CA ASP A 3 -9.29 -16.14 -2.78
C ASP A 3 -9.73 -14.80 -2.17
N ALA A 4 -9.32 -14.51 -0.92
CA ALA A 4 -9.64 -13.24 -0.27
C ALA A 4 -8.90 -12.06 -0.91
N PHE A 5 -7.83 -12.34 -1.64
CA PHE A 5 -6.94 -11.38 -2.27
C PHE A 5 -6.35 -11.92 -3.58
N ASP A 6 -6.34 -11.11 -4.63
CA ASP A 6 -5.76 -11.44 -5.95
C ASP A 6 -4.53 -10.55 -6.24
N TRP A 7 -3.34 -11.10 -5.98
CA TRP A 7 -2.06 -10.42 -6.19
C TRP A 7 -1.77 -10.10 -7.68
N PRO A 8 -1.93 -11.04 -8.63
CA PRO A 8 -1.80 -10.73 -10.06
C PRO A 8 -2.69 -9.56 -10.53
N ALA A 9 -3.96 -9.53 -10.11
CA ALA A 9 -4.87 -8.45 -10.47
C ALA A 9 -4.42 -7.10 -9.90
N LEU A 10 -3.96 -7.07 -8.64
CA LEU A 10 -3.39 -5.86 -8.05
C LEU A 10 -2.17 -5.39 -8.84
N LEU A 11 -1.22 -6.28 -9.13
CA LEU A 11 -0.01 -5.94 -9.87
C LEU A 11 -0.32 -5.36 -11.24
N SER A 12 -1.28 -5.92 -11.97
CA SER A 12 -1.71 -5.38 -13.26
C SER A 12 -2.16 -3.92 -13.14
N ARG A 13 -2.91 -3.57 -12.08
CA ARG A 13 -3.42 -2.20 -11.84
C ARG A 13 -2.34 -1.19 -11.49
N VAL A 14 -1.22 -1.65 -10.92
CA VAL A 14 -0.06 -0.82 -10.60
C VAL A 14 1.08 -1.00 -11.60
N ASN A 15 0.80 -1.50 -12.81
CA ASN A 15 1.78 -1.73 -13.88
C ASN A 15 3.00 -2.56 -13.42
N GLY A 16 2.76 -3.59 -12.60
CA GLY A 16 3.79 -4.47 -12.05
C GLY A 16 4.63 -3.86 -10.93
N ASN A 17 4.29 -2.67 -10.44
CA ASN A 17 5.04 -2.00 -9.38
C ASN A 17 4.76 -2.61 -8.00
N VAL A 18 5.59 -3.59 -7.62
CA VAL A 18 5.49 -4.32 -6.34
C VAL A 18 5.58 -3.39 -5.12
N ALA A 19 6.47 -2.39 -5.14
CA ALA A 19 6.64 -1.45 -4.03
C ALA A 19 5.40 -0.57 -3.82
N LEU A 20 4.79 -0.11 -4.92
CA LEU A 20 3.52 0.62 -4.86
C LEU A 20 2.38 -0.27 -4.37
N ALA A 21 2.26 -1.50 -4.89
CA ALA A 21 1.25 -2.46 -4.43
C ALA A 21 1.34 -2.71 -2.92
N ARG A 22 2.55 -2.98 -2.41
CA ARG A 22 2.82 -3.16 -0.98
C ARG A 22 2.34 -1.97 -0.17
N ARG A 23 2.73 -0.76 -0.57
CA ARG A 23 2.37 0.47 0.14
C ARG A 23 0.87 0.74 0.17
N LEU A 24 0.19 0.52 -0.95
CA LEU A 24 -1.26 0.71 -1.02
C LEU A 24 -2.00 -0.27 -0.09
N LEU A 25 -1.55 -1.51 -0.02
CA LEU A 25 -2.08 -2.51 0.92
C LEU A 25 -1.79 -2.13 2.38
N GLU A 26 -0.55 -1.75 2.70
CA GLU A 26 -0.18 -1.30 4.05
C GLU A 26 -0.99 -0.09 4.49
N GLY A 27 -1.18 0.89 3.59
CA GLY A 27 -2.01 2.07 3.85
C GLY A 27 -3.47 1.71 4.12
N PHE A 28 -4.05 0.80 3.33
CA PHE A 28 -5.42 0.32 3.54
C PHE A 28 -5.59 -0.35 4.91
N PHE A 29 -4.69 -1.26 5.30
CA PHE A 29 -4.79 -1.94 6.59
C PHE A 29 -4.45 -1.02 7.78
N ALA A 30 -3.61 -0.01 7.60
CA ALA A 30 -3.38 1.00 8.62
C ALA A 30 -4.63 1.86 8.86
N GLU A 31 -5.36 2.23 7.80
CA GLU A 31 -6.58 3.05 7.91
C GLU A 31 -7.80 2.25 8.37
N HIS A 32 -7.90 0.97 7.97
CA HIS A 32 -9.14 0.18 8.13
C HIS A 32 -8.96 -1.13 8.90
N GLY A 33 -7.74 -1.46 9.36
CA GLY A 33 -7.43 -2.69 10.08
C GLY A 33 -8.14 -2.83 11.44
N ALA A 34 -8.61 -1.72 12.00
CA ALA A 34 -9.55 -1.69 13.11
C ALA A 34 -10.66 -0.71 12.75
N VAL A 35 -11.78 -1.23 12.24
CA VAL A 35 -12.95 -0.42 11.95
C VAL A 35 -13.48 0.11 13.28
N ALA A 36 -13.36 1.42 13.51
CA ALA A 36 -13.86 2.08 14.71
C ALA A 36 -15.38 1.91 14.85
N GLU A 37 -15.91 2.06 16.06
CA GLU A 37 -17.35 2.11 16.32
C GLU A 37 -17.98 3.32 15.60
N ALA A 38 -18.33 3.12 14.33
CA ALA A 38 -19.10 4.05 13.53
C ALA A 38 -20.57 3.61 13.56
N GLU A 39 -21.49 4.57 13.62
CA GLU A 39 -22.93 4.30 13.60
C GLU A 39 -23.62 5.15 12.52
N GLY A 40 -24.81 4.73 12.09
CA GLY A 40 -25.66 5.51 11.18
C GLY A 40 -25.03 5.86 9.82
N THR A 41 -25.18 7.12 9.39
CA THR A 41 -24.72 7.59 8.07
C THR A 41 -23.20 7.54 7.91
N ASP A 42 -22.46 7.74 9.00
CA ASP A 42 -20.99 7.69 8.98
C ASP A 42 -20.49 6.26 8.75
N LEU A 43 -21.19 5.27 9.30
CA LEU A 43 -20.90 3.86 9.03
C LEU A 43 -21.16 3.49 7.57
N ARG A 44 -22.27 3.94 6.98
CA ARG A 44 -22.53 3.68 5.56
C ARG A 44 -21.42 4.26 4.68
N ASN A 45 -21.02 5.51 4.92
CA ASN A 45 -19.94 6.16 4.17
C ASN A 45 -18.60 5.45 4.38
N LEU A 46 -18.32 4.98 5.59
CA LEU A 46 -17.14 4.18 5.89
C LEU A 46 -17.13 2.86 5.12
N VAL A 47 -18.22 2.10 5.17
CA VAL A 47 -18.37 0.83 4.43
C VAL A 47 -18.22 1.04 2.92
N HIS A 48 -18.84 2.09 2.38
CA HIS A 48 -18.72 2.44 0.96
C HIS A 48 -17.26 2.75 0.57
N ARG A 49 -16.55 3.55 1.38
CA ARG A 49 -15.12 3.84 1.16
C ARG A 49 -14.26 2.59 1.24
N ILE A 50 -14.47 1.74 2.26
CA ILE A 50 -13.77 0.46 2.40
C ILE A 50 -14.01 -0.41 1.15
N GLY A 51 -15.26 -0.53 0.69
CA GLY A 51 -15.61 -1.30 -0.50
C GLY A 51 -14.95 -0.77 -1.77
N GLY A 52 -14.91 0.55 -1.97
CA GLY A 52 -14.23 1.18 -3.10
C GLY A 52 -12.72 0.93 -3.08
N SER A 53 -12.08 1.18 -1.94
CA SER A 53 -10.63 0.97 -1.77
C SER A 53 -10.25 -0.51 -1.90
N ALA A 54 -10.98 -1.41 -1.23
CA ALA A 54 -10.78 -2.85 -1.31
C ALA A 54 -10.94 -3.37 -2.76
N GLY A 55 -11.94 -2.86 -3.47
CA GLY A 55 -12.17 -3.14 -4.88
C GLY A 55 -10.97 -2.77 -5.74
N ASN A 56 -10.38 -1.59 -5.54
CA ASN A 56 -9.17 -1.14 -6.24
C ASN A 56 -7.92 -1.95 -5.89
N LEU A 57 -7.85 -2.46 -4.66
CA LEU A 57 -6.72 -3.25 -4.17
C LEU A 57 -6.84 -4.76 -4.39
N ALA A 58 -7.86 -5.20 -5.11
CA ALA A 58 -8.13 -6.61 -5.39
C ALA A 58 -8.32 -7.46 -4.11
N LEU A 59 -8.81 -6.82 -3.03
CA LEU A 59 -9.23 -7.46 -1.79
C LEU A 59 -10.67 -7.97 -1.95
N ILE A 60 -10.83 -9.06 -2.72
CA ILE A 60 -12.11 -9.55 -3.23
C ILE A 60 -13.14 -9.71 -2.10
N GLN A 61 -12.80 -10.49 -1.08
CA GLN A 61 -13.74 -10.78 0.01
C GLN A 61 -14.06 -9.56 0.87
N VAL A 62 -13.15 -8.59 0.99
CA VAL A 62 -13.41 -7.35 1.72
C VAL A 62 -14.36 -6.47 0.92
N ALA A 63 -14.17 -6.37 -0.39
CA ALA A 63 -15.07 -5.62 -1.28
C ALA A 63 -16.48 -6.23 -1.33
N GLU A 64 -16.58 -7.56 -1.36
CA GLU A 64 -17.85 -8.29 -1.28
C GLU A 64 -18.54 -8.05 0.06
N ALA A 65 -17.85 -8.24 1.18
CA ALA A 65 -18.40 -8.01 2.51
C ALA A 65 -18.85 -6.55 2.71
N ALA A 66 -18.11 -5.58 2.18
CA ALA A 66 -18.50 -4.18 2.23
C ALA A 66 -19.80 -3.92 1.42
N ARG A 67 -19.97 -4.54 0.24
CA ARG A 67 -21.21 -4.44 -0.54
C ARG A 67 -22.39 -5.10 0.16
N GLU A 68 -22.18 -6.27 0.77
CA GLU A 68 -23.21 -6.97 1.55
C GLU A 68 -23.66 -6.12 2.74
N CYS A 69 -22.69 -5.54 3.47
CA CYS A 69 -22.97 -4.57 4.53
C CYS A 69 -23.78 -3.40 3.96
N GLU A 70 -23.31 -2.69 2.94
CA GLU A 70 -24.04 -1.54 2.38
C GLU A 70 -25.48 -1.91 1.96
N ALA A 71 -25.70 -3.07 1.35
CA ALA A 71 -27.01 -3.56 0.96
C ALA A 71 -27.93 -3.88 2.15
N MET A 72 -27.42 -4.50 3.22
CA MET A 72 -28.18 -4.74 4.45
C MET A 72 -28.65 -3.42 5.06
N LEU A 73 -27.78 -2.42 5.07
CA LEU A 73 -28.01 -1.11 5.67
C LEU A 73 -29.02 -0.27 4.88
N LEU A 74 -29.10 -0.46 3.55
CA LEU A 74 -30.09 0.18 2.68
C LEU A 74 -31.49 -0.44 2.78
N ARG A 75 -31.59 -1.73 3.10
CA ARG A 75 -32.86 -2.48 3.08
C ARG A 75 -33.65 -2.39 4.39
N GLN A 76 -33.00 -2.04 5.50
CA GLN A 76 -33.67 -1.99 6.81
C GLN A 76 -34.22 -0.57 7.12
N PRO A 77 -35.53 -0.43 7.42
CA PRO A 77 -36.17 0.86 7.67
C PRO A 77 -35.71 1.53 8.98
N SER A 78 -35.04 0.77 9.85
CA SER A 78 -34.34 1.25 11.05
C SER A 78 -33.39 0.15 11.52
N ALA A 79 -32.25 -0.01 10.85
CA ALA A 79 -31.22 -0.92 11.34
C ALA A 79 -30.89 -0.55 12.79
N THR A 80 -31.17 -1.45 13.72
CA THR A 80 -30.85 -1.28 15.14
C THR A 80 -29.32 -1.29 15.31
N ALA A 81 -28.81 -0.68 16.39
CA ALA A 81 -27.37 -0.70 16.70
C ALA A 81 -26.76 -2.11 16.66
N GLU A 82 -27.55 -3.13 17.00
CA GLU A 82 -27.14 -4.54 16.94
C GLU A 82 -26.90 -5.03 15.50
N HIS A 83 -27.75 -4.65 14.54
CA HIS A 83 -27.55 -5.00 13.13
C HIS A 83 -26.31 -4.32 12.55
N TRP A 84 -26.06 -3.05 12.89
CA TRP A 84 -24.84 -2.34 12.48
C TRP A 84 -23.58 -3.00 13.04
N ARG A 85 -23.61 -3.39 14.33
CA ARG A 85 -22.48 -4.09 14.97
C ARG A 85 -22.22 -5.46 14.36
N ALA A 86 -23.25 -6.23 14.06
CA ALA A 86 -23.10 -7.53 13.41
C ALA A 86 -22.48 -7.40 12.01
N ALA A 87 -22.93 -6.43 11.21
CA ALA A 87 -22.37 -6.15 9.89
C ALA A 87 -20.90 -5.68 9.98
N LEU A 88 -20.59 -4.79 10.93
CA LEU A 88 -19.24 -4.32 11.17
C LEU A 88 -18.29 -5.47 11.58
N ALA A 89 -18.75 -6.35 12.47
CA ALA A 89 -17.98 -7.49 12.93
C ALA A 89 -17.64 -8.44 11.76
N ALA A 90 -18.61 -8.73 10.89
CA ALA A 90 -18.37 -9.54 9.70
C ALA A 90 -17.37 -8.90 8.73
N LEU A 91 -17.47 -7.59 8.50
CA LEU A 91 -16.51 -6.85 7.67
C LEU A 91 -15.10 -6.87 8.28
N GLN A 92 -15.00 -6.67 9.60
CA GLN A 92 -13.75 -6.69 10.35
C GLN A 92 -13.05 -8.05 10.26
N GLU A 93 -13.81 -9.14 10.36
CA GLU A 93 -13.27 -10.50 10.20
C GLU A 93 -12.66 -10.70 8.80
N ARG A 94 -13.34 -10.21 7.75
CA ARG A 94 -12.84 -10.29 6.37
C ARG A 94 -11.61 -9.44 6.13
N ILE A 95 -11.55 -8.25 6.73
CA ILE A 95 -10.36 -7.40 6.70
C ILE A 95 -9.18 -8.13 7.35
N GLY A 96 -9.38 -8.74 8.52
CA GLY A 96 -8.34 -9.50 9.22
C GLY A 96 -7.85 -10.72 8.42
N ALA A 97 -8.77 -11.48 7.82
CA ALA A 97 -8.44 -12.63 6.97
C ALA A 97 -7.64 -12.20 5.73
N ALA A 98 -8.07 -11.12 5.06
CA ALA A 98 -7.36 -10.57 3.91
C ALA A 98 -5.97 -10.02 4.30
N GLN A 99 -5.84 -9.38 5.46
CA GLN A 99 -4.55 -8.91 5.98
C GLN A 99 -3.58 -10.07 6.19
N ALA A 100 -4.04 -11.17 6.79
CA ALA A 100 -3.20 -12.36 6.97
C ALA A 100 -2.76 -12.96 5.63
N GLN A 101 -3.66 -13.05 4.64
CA GLN A 101 -3.31 -13.54 3.31
C GLN A 101 -2.30 -12.62 2.61
N VAL A 102 -2.51 -11.31 2.66
CA VAL A 102 -1.59 -10.31 2.10
C VAL A 102 -0.21 -10.43 2.75
N GLN A 103 -0.14 -10.58 4.08
CA GLN A 103 1.13 -10.75 4.77
C GLN A 103 1.89 -12.00 4.30
N MET A 104 1.20 -13.13 4.07
CA MET A 104 1.83 -14.32 3.51
C MET A 104 2.39 -14.08 2.11
N VAL A 105 1.61 -13.43 1.22
CA VAL A 105 2.08 -13.10 -0.14
C VAL A 105 3.30 -12.20 -0.06
N LEU A 106 3.22 -11.12 0.72
CA LEU A 106 4.29 -10.14 0.85
C LEU A 106 5.56 -10.68 1.50
N ALA A 107 5.46 -11.72 2.34
CA ALA A 107 6.59 -12.42 2.94
C ALA A 107 7.22 -13.46 2.00
N ALA A 108 6.43 -14.02 1.07
CA ALA A 108 6.91 -14.95 0.05
C ALA A 108 7.54 -14.24 -1.16
N LEU A 109 7.26 -12.95 -1.36
CA LEU A 109 7.98 -12.14 -2.33
C LEU A 109 9.46 -12.12 -1.95
N PRO A 110 10.38 -12.28 -2.92
CA PRO A 110 11.79 -12.12 -2.64
C PRO A 110 11.99 -10.74 -2.01
N THR A 111 12.45 -10.70 -0.76
CA THR A 111 13.10 -9.51 -0.19
C THR A 111 14.32 -9.30 -1.05
N VAL A 112 14.15 -8.49 -2.11
CA VAL A 112 15.15 -8.13 -3.13
C VAL A 112 16.43 -8.90 -2.89
N GLU A 113 16.51 -10.14 -3.42
CA GLU A 113 17.80 -10.81 -3.45
C GLU A 113 18.71 -9.82 -4.14
N THR A 114 19.67 -9.30 -3.37
CA THR A 114 20.79 -8.53 -3.90
C THR A 114 21.33 -9.37 -5.03
N THR A 115 21.02 -9.02 -6.27
CA THR A 115 21.67 -9.62 -7.42
C THR A 115 23.14 -9.28 -7.25
N THR A 116 23.88 -10.26 -6.75
CA THR A 116 25.32 -10.40 -6.88
C THR A 116 25.60 -10.31 -8.38
N GLY A 117 25.76 -9.06 -8.84
CA GLY A 117 25.55 -8.65 -10.22
C GLY A 117 25.45 -7.13 -10.36
N GLY A 118 26.22 -6.37 -9.59
CA GLY A 118 27.05 -5.32 -10.18
C GLY A 118 26.51 -3.92 -10.46
N ASP A 119 25.28 -3.55 -10.13
CA ASP A 119 24.93 -2.12 -10.16
C ASP A 119 25.46 -1.46 -8.87
N SER A 120 26.50 -0.63 -9.01
CA SER A 120 27.00 0.17 -7.88
C SER A 120 25.90 1.10 -7.38
N GLY A 121 26.00 1.52 -6.11
CA GLY A 121 25.08 2.51 -5.54
C GLY A 121 24.95 3.78 -6.40
N ASP A 122 25.96 4.11 -7.20
CA ASP A 122 25.96 5.25 -8.12
C ASP A 122 25.13 5.02 -9.39
N VAL A 123 25.12 3.80 -9.93
CA VAL A 123 24.25 3.42 -11.07
C VAL A 123 22.78 3.50 -10.63
N LEU A 124 22.48 2.92 -9.46
CA LEU A 124 21.14 2.98 -8.88
C LEU A 124 20.73 4.42 -8.54
N ALA A 125 21.66 5.27 -8.05
CA ALA A 125 21.40 6.69 -7.79
C ALA A 125 21.09 7.45 -9.08
N THR A 126 21.84 7.20 -10.16
CA THR A 126 21.62 7.84 -11.47
C THR A 126 20.26 7.46 -12.04
N ARG A 127 19.93 6.17 -12.00
CA ARG A 127 18.62 5.66 -12.43
C ARG A 127 17.50 6.23 -11.57
N LEU A 128 17.69 6.28 -10.25
CA LEU A 128 16.72 6.86 -9.33
C LEU A 128 16.48 8.34 -9.67
N ALA A 129 17.53 9.14 -9.85
CA ALA A 129 17.42 10.55 -10.21
C ALA A 129 16.60 10.77 -11.50
N ALA A 130 16.84 9.94 -12.52
CA ALA A 130 16.09 10.00 -13.77
C ALA A 130 14.58 9.72 -13.56
N LEU A 131 14.25 8.72 -12.75
CA LEU A 131 12.86 8.37 -12.42
C LEU A 131 12.18 9.44 -11.57
N LEU A 132 12.88 10.00 -10.58
CA LEU A 132 12.36 11.07 -9.72
C LEU A 132 12.05 12.34 -10.53
N ASN A 133 12.92 12.73 -11.45
CA ASN A 133 12.69 13.87 -12.34
C ASN A 133 11.47 13.69 -13.25
N GLN A 134 11.13 12.44 -13.59
CA GLN A 134 9.95 12.10 -14.38
C GLN A 134 8.71 11.86 -13.53
N SER A 135 8.81 11.94 -12.20
CA SER A 135 7.77 11.52 -11.27
C SER A 135 7.27 10.08 -11.54
N ASP A 136 8.17 9.21 -11.99
CA ASP A 136 7.85 7.84 -12.34
C ASP A 136 7.76 6.98 -11.07
N LEU A 137 6.64 6.26 -10.92
CA LEU A 137 6.38 5.38 -9.79
C LEU A 137 7.41 4.24 -9.68
N ALA A 138 8.08 3.86 -10.77
CA ALA A 138 9.20 2.93 -10.74
C ALA A 138 10.35 3.40 -9.82
N ALA A 139 10.41 4.70 -9.48
CA ALA A 139 11.32 5.24 -8.48
C ALA A 139 11.19 4.54 -7.12
N LEU A 140 10.00 4.05 -6.74
CA LEU A 140 9.80 3.33 -5.47
C LEU A 140 10.69 2.08 -5.40
N SER A 141 10.63 1.23 -6.43
CA SER A 141 11.41 -0.01 -6.49
C SER A 141 12.91 0.25 -6.60
N VAL A 142 13.31 1.24 -7.41
CA VAL A 142 14.73 1.59 -7.57
C VAL A 142 15.29 2.24 -6.30
N ALA A 143 14.49 3.04 -5.59
CA ALA A 143 14.90 3.63 -4.31
C ALA A 143 15.12 2.55 -3.24
N GLU A 144 14.29 1.50 -3.19
CA GLU A 144 14.50 0.38 -2.25
C GLU A 144 15.79 -0.38 -2.57
N GLN A 145 16.06 -0.67 -3.84
CA GLN A 145 17.31 -1.30 -4.28
C GLN A 145 18.53 -0.43 -3.95
N TRP A 146 18.45 0.87 -4.27
CA TRP A 146 19.49 1.84 -3.95
C TRP A 146 19.75 1.89 -2.45
N TRP A 147 18.69 1.98 -1.64
CA TRP A 147 18.79 2.03 -0.19
C TRP A 147 19.51 0.79 0.33
N LEU A 148 19.24 -0.41 -0.18
CA LEU A 148 19.96 -1.63 0.21
C LEU A 148 21.44 -1.64 -0.22
N ALA A 149 21.80 -0.96 -1.30
CA ALA A 149 23.15 -0.94 -1.85
C ALA A 149 24.08 0.12 -1.25
N VAL A 150 23.56 1.10 -0.51
CA VAL A 150 24.34 2.21 0.07
C VAL A 150 24.41 2.15 1.60
N PRO A 151 25.45 2.75 2.24
CA PRO A 151 25.53 2.83 3.69
C PRO A 151 24.31 3.51 4.31
N ARG A 152 23.78 2.96 5.39
CA ARG A 152 22.69 3.57 6.17
C ARG A 152 23.19 4.84 6.86
N ASN A 153 22.57 5.98 6.56
CA ASN A 153 22.79 7.25 7.25
C ASN A 153 21.54 8.13 7.14
N GLY A 154 21.45 9.17 7.98
CA GLY A 154 20.25 10.01 8.06
C GLY A 154 19.88 10.71 6.73
N HIS A 155 20.86 11.00 5.88
CA HIS A 155 20.60 11.61 4.57
C HIS A 155 19.98 10.61 3.58
N ASN A 156 20.56 9.41 3.45
CA ASN A 156 20.01 8.36 2.60
C ASN A 156 18.63 7.89 3.11
N ASP A 157 18.43 7.89 4.42
CA ASP A 157 17.13 7.59 5.05
C ASP A 157 16.08 8.67 4.75
N ALA A 158 16.48 9.95 4.67
CA ALA A 158 15.59 11.04 4.26
C ALA A 158 15.16 10.92 2.78
N ILE A 159 16.09 10.52 1.89
CA ILE A 159 15.76 10.28 0.47
C ILE A 159 14.72 9.17 0.34
N ILE A 160 14.95 8.00 0.96
CA ILE A 160 13.98 6.91 0.87
C ILE A 160 12.65 7.28 1.54
N ALA A 161 12.66 8.06 2.62
CA ALA A 161 11.44 8.56 3.25
C ALA A 161 10.65 9.49 2.32
N ALA A 162 11.31 10.39 1.60
CA ALA A 162 10.68 11.28 0.61
C ALA A 162 10.08 10.48 -0.56
N VAL A 163 10.82 9.51 -1.12
CA VAL A 163 10.29 8.61 -2.16
C VAL A 163 9.11 7.79 -1.65
N ARG A 164 9.22 7.24 -0.43
CA ARG A 164 8.11 6.60 0.32
C ARG A 164 7.05 7.59 0.79
N GLY A 165 7.21 8.89 0.57
CA GLY A 165 6.20 9.92 0.74
C GLY A 165 5.47 10.26 -0.57
N LEU A 166 5.94 9.75 -1.72
CA LEU A 166 5.61 10.26 -3.06
C LEU A 166 6.08 11.72 -3.28
N ASP A 167 6.98 12.22 -2.45
CA ASP A 167 7.64 13.50 -2.66
C ASP A 167 8.84 13.31 -3.60
N PHE A 168 8.56 13.10 -4.88
CA PHE A 168 9.61 12.85 -5.88
C PHE A 168 10.51 14.07 -6.12
N SER A 169 9.93 15.27 -6.03
CA SER A 169 10.68 16.53 -6.15
C SER A 169 11.63 16.74 -4.97
N GLY A 170 11.15 16.57 -3.74
CA GLY A 170 11.98 16.65 -2.54
C GLY A 170 13.05 15.56 -2.50
N ALA A 171 12.70 14.33 -2.89
CA ALA A 171 13.68 13.25 -3.03
C ALA A 171 14.76 13.56 -4.06
N ALA A 172 14.40 14.15 -5.21
CA ALA A 172 15.37 14.53 -6.25
C ALA A 172 16.33 15.61 -5.73
N ALA A 173 15.80 16.63 -5.03
CA ALA A 173 16.62 17.69 -4.44
C ALA A 173 17.62 17.14 -3.42
N LEU A 174 17.18 16.23 -2.54
CA LEU A 174 18.04 15.56 -1.56
C LEU A 174 19.12 14.71 -2.25
N LEU A 175 18.75 13.94 -3.27
CA LEU A 175 19.67 13.06 -3.99
C LEU A 175 20.79 13.82 -4.72
N VAL A 176 20.48 15.00 -5.28
CA VAL A 176 21.48 15.89 -5.92
C VAL A 176 22.38 16.57 -4.88
N GLY A 177 21.85 16.90 -3.70
CA GLY A 177 22.60 17.56 -2.62
C GLY A 177 23.83 16.79 -2.12
N LYS A 178 23.89 15.47 -2.35
CA LYS A 178 25.05 14.62 -2.02
C LYS A 178 26.28 14.91 -2.89
N GLY A 179 26.12 15.47 -4.10
CA GLY A 179 27.20 15.76 -5.04
C GLY A 179 28.03 17.01 -4.73
N ASN A 180 27.57 17.87 -3.81
CA ASN A 180 28.22 19.14 -3.49
C ASN A 180 28.88 19.19 -2.10
N GLY A 181 28.92 18.07 -1.38
CA GLY A 181 29.54 17.94 -0.06
C GLY A 181 30.91 17.28 -0.13
N HIS A 182 31.85 17.89 -0.85
CA HIS A 182 33.27 17.65 -0.62
C HIS A 182 33.80 18.83 0.22
N ASP A 183 33.84 18.63 1.53
CA ASP A 183 34.77 19.28 2.45
C ASP A 183 35.55 18.16 3.17
#